data_AF-A0A4Q6BK61-F1
#
_entry.id   AF-A0A4Q6BK61-F1
#
_cell.length_a   1.000
_cell.length_b   1.000
_cell.length_c   1.000
_cell.angle_alpha   90.00
_cell.angle_beta   90.00
_cell.angle_gamma   90.00
#
_symmetry.space_group_name_H-M   'P 1'
#
loop_
_entity.id
_entity.type
_entity.pdbx_description
1 polymer ?
#
loop_
_entity_poly.entity_id
_entity_poly.type
_entity_poly.pdbx_seq_one_letter_code
_entity_poly.pdbx_strand_id
1 'polypeptide(L)'
;MKSPNEKRALKRKPRLSQFTSLTISTYALGLVVTFLVVYTAIDFYRHPNEIEKGSLRSYVRSAHEKTIDLRLLDRGPAQGSNQIAILAIDDETLRLEGRWPWPREKTARLIDRTLMYGAKSVSFDMVFSEPDNNSALPAVSRLEKVLRDSKLKNKTLSDALSEEVSKADADKVFATTIRAHQDSLVMGSFYMHEMSGGKASDLCLDAYYSRTYPSRYWKKEALPFSVVDGPLSQLNYPRNLEDHLNGYFT
;
A
#
# COMPACT_ATOMS: atom_id res chain seq x y z
N MET A 1 -7.94 81.80 -68.31
CA MET A 1 -8.65 81.45 -69.57
C MET A 1 -9.25 80.05 -69.39
N LYS A 2 -10.59 79.94 -69.46
CA LYS A 2 -11.47 78.73 -69.43
C LYS A 2 -11.54 77.83 -68.17
N SER A 3 -12.69 77.93 -67.49
CA SER A 3 -13.53 76.82 -66.96
C SER A 3 -14.26 76.12 -68.16
N PRO A 4 -14.96 74.95 -68.12
CA PRO A 4 -15.56 74.19 -66.99
C PRO A 4 -15.63 72.63 -67.10
N ASN A 5 -16.27 71.98 -66.10
CA ASN A 5 -16.99 70.69 -66.12
C ASN A 5 -16.18 69.38 -66.31
N GLU A 6 -16.44 68.23 -65.67
CA GLU A 6 -17.69 67.68 -65.13
C GLU A 6 -17.40 66.35 -64.35
N LYS A 7 -18.34 65.97 -63.47
CA LYS A 7 -18.67 64.59 -63.00
C LYS A 7 -17.84 63.91 -61.91
N ARG A 8 -18.41 63.99 -60.70
CA ARG A 8 -18.71 62.87 -59.77
C ARG A 8 -18.12 61.50 -60.12
N ALA A 9 -17.23 61.01 -59.25
CA ALA A 9 -17.15 59.60 -58.90
C ALA A 9 -16.80 59.47 -57.41
N LEU A 10 -17.84 59.23 -56.60
CA LEU A 10 -17.71 58.78 -55.20
C LEU A 10 -17.02 57.41 -55.20
N LYS A 11 -15.70 57.38 -55.02
CA LYS A 11 -14.98 56.14 -54.70
C LYS A 11 -15.36 55.73 -53.28
N ARG A 12 -16.34 54.83 -53.17
CA ARG A 12 -16.73 54.14 -51.94
C ARG A 12 -15.48 53.53 -51.29
N LYS A 13 -15.16 53.99 -50.08
CA LYS A 13 -14.20 53.31 -49.19
C LYS A 13 -14.69 51.86 -48.98
N PRO A 14 -13.82 50.84 -49.05
CA PRO A 14 -14.22 49.48 -48.68
C PRO A 14 -14.60 49.49 -47.19
N ARG A 15 -15.85 49.11 -46.91
CA ARG A 15 -16.35 48.88 -45.55
C ARG A 15 -15.57 47.71 -44.94
N LEU A 16 -14.63 48.00 -44.03
CA LEU A 16 -14.13 47.04 -43.04
C LEU A 16 -15.25 46.76 -42.01
N SER A 17 -16.34 46.13 -42.45
CA SER A 17 -17.46 45.76 -41.55
C SER A 17 -17.99 44.37 -41.87
N GLN A 18 -17.08 43.40 -42.03
CA GLN A 18 -17.38 41.98 -42.09
C GLN A 18 -16.28 41.15 -41.39
N PHE A 19 -15.88 41.57 -40.19
CA PHE A 19 -15.48 40.61 -39.17
C PHE A 19 -16.64 40.56 -38.18
N THR A 20 -17.74 39.92 -38.60
CA THR A 20 -18.79 39.51 -37.68
C THR A 20 -18.17 38.52 -36.72
N SER A 21 -17.90 39.04 -35.52
CA SER A 21 -17.59 38.33 -34.31
C SER A 21 -18.40 37.03 -34.23
N LEU A 22 -17.71 35.89 -34.23
CA LEU A 22 -18.21 34.73 -33.48
C LEU A 22 -18.23 35.17 -32.01
N THR A 23 -19.28 35.89 -31.59
CA THR A 23 -19.62 35.97 -30.18
C THR A 23 -20.21 34.62 -29.82
N ILE A 24 -19.35 33.61 -29.68
CA ILE A 24 -19.74 32.41 -28.95
C ILE A 24 -20.25 32.93 -27.61
N SER A 25 -21.56 32.76 -27.39
CA SER A 25 -22.18 33.14 -26.13
C SER A 25 -21.34 32.54 -25.01
N THR A 26 -20.98 33.33 -24.00
CA THR A 26 -20.15 32.87 -22.88
C THR A 26 -20.73 31.60 -22.24
N TYR A 27 -22.06 31.46 -22.26
CA TYR A 27 -22.79 30.26 -21.85
C TYR A 27 -22.54 29.05 -22.76
N ALA A 28 -22.48 29.23 -24.08
CA ALA A 28 -22.21 28.16 -25.04
C ALA A 28 -20.76 27.63 -24.90
N LEU A 29 -19.79 28.53 -24.70
CA LEU A 29 -18.42 28.14 -24.39
C LEU A 29 -18.35 27.36 -23.07
N GLY A 30 -19.05 27.84 -22.04
CA GLY A 30 -19.13 27.17 -20.74
C GLY A 30 -19.71 25.76 -20.82
N LEU A 31 -20.78 25.56 -21.60
CA LEU A 31 -21.36 24.25 -21.82
C LEU A 31 -20.39 23.29 -22.55
N VAL A 32 -19.72 23.75 -23.60
CA VAL A 32 -18.75 22.93 -24.33
C VAL A 32 -17.60 22.48 -23.43
N VAL A 33 -17.04 23.40 -22.64
CA VAL A 33 -15.97 23.07 -21.67
C VAL A 33 -16.47 22.09 -20.63
N THR A 34 -17.69 22.30 -20.10
CA THR A 34 -18.29 21.40 -19.10
C THR A 34 -18.49 20.00 -19.67
N PHE A 35 -19.03 19.87 -20.89
CA PHE A 35 -19.19 18.56 -21.54
C PHE A 35 -17.85 17.87 -21.80
N LEU A 36 -16.81 18.62 -22.20
CA LEU A 36 -15.47 18.08 -22.39
C LEU A 36 -14.85 17.57 -21.07
N VAL A 37 -15.02 18.32 -19.98
CA VAL A 37 -14.57 17.92 -18.64
C VAL A 37 -15.33 16.70 -18.14
N VAL A 38 -16.66 16.69 -18.27
CA VAL A 38 -17.50 15.56 -17.85
C VAL A 38 -17.17 14.31 -18.67
N TYR A 39 -17.00 14.44 -19.99
CA TYR A 39 -16.62 13.33 -20.86
C TYR A 39 -15.25 12.76 -20.47
N THR A 40 -14.23 13.62 -20.30
CA THR A 40 -12.89 13.19 -19.90
C THR A 40 -12.87 12.58 -18.50
N ALA A 41 -13.70 13.06 -17.58
CA ALA A 41 -13.88 12.48 -16.25
C ALA A 41 -14.54 11.09 -16.33
N ILE A 42 -15.65 10.95 -17.05
CA ILE A 42 -16.32 9.65 -17.24
C ILE A 42 -15.36 8.65 -17.91
N ASP A 43 -14.63 9.08 -18.92
CA ASP A 43 -13.67 8.24 -19.64
C ASP A 43 -12.50 7.83 -18.75
N PHE A 44 -11.99 8.74 -17.92
CA PHE A 44 -10.97 8.44 -16.90
C PHE A 44 -11.46 7.39 -15.89
N TYR A 45 -12.70 7.51 -15.40
CA TYR A 45 -13.24 6.54 -14.44
C TYR A 45 -13.53 5.18 -15.07
N ARG A 46 -13.76 5.12 -16.38
CA ARG A 46 -13.95 3.84 -17.09
C ARG A 46 -12.62 3.16 -17.43
N HIS A 47 -11.57 3.92 -17.71
CA HIS A 47 -10.27 3.40 -18.17
C HIS A 47 -9.10 4.08 -17.43
N PRO A 48 -8.96 3.88 -16.10
CA PRO A 48 -7.99 4.64 -15.28
C PRO A 48 -6.53 4.34 -15.62
N ASN A 49 -6.24 3.14 -16.15
CA ASN A 49 -4.89 2.64 -16.39
C ASN A 49 -4.46 2.67 -17.86
N GLU A 50 -5.37 3.02 -18.78
CA GLU A 50 -5.11 3.04 -20.22
C GLU A 50 -4.91 4.48 -20.71
N ILE A 51 -3.72 5.05 -20.47
CA ILE A 51 -3.34 6.30 -21.14
C ILE A 51 -2.61 5.98 -22.43
N GLU A 52 -3.28 6.25 -23.54
CA GLU A 52 -2.65 6.25 -24.85
C GLU A 52 -1.60 7.37 -24.94
N LYS A 53 -0.38 7.00 -25.35
CA LYS A 53 0.75 7.93 -25.53
C LYS A 53 0.40 8.97 -26.60
N GLY A 54 0.57 10.25 -26.28
CA GLY A 54 0.27 11.36 -27.19
C GLY A 54 -1.18 11.87 -27.12
N SER A 55 -2.03 11.27 -26.30
CA SER A 55 -3.36 11.83 -25.99
C SER A 55 -3.25 13.11 -25.15
N LEU A 56 -4.25 13.99 -25.23
CA LEU A 56 -4.34 15.20 -24.39
C LEU A 56 -4.19 14.88 -22.89
N ARG A 57 -4.72 13.73 -22.45
CA ARG A 57 -4.60 13.25 -21.06
C ARG A 57 -3.16 13.00 -20.63
N SER A 58 -2.33 12.44 -21.53
CA SER A 58 -0.91 12.22 -21.24
C SER A 58 -0.16 13.52 -20.99
N TYR A 59 -0.49 14.58 -21.75
CA TYR A 59 0.11 15.90 -21.57
C TYR A 59 -0.36 16.58 -20.29
N VAL A 60 -1.67 16.49 -19.97
CA VAL A 60 -2.22 17.02 -18.71
C VAL A 60 -1.60 16.31 -17.50
N ARG A 61 -1.47 14.97 -17.54
CA ARG A 61 -0.76 14.18 -16.52
C ARG A 61 0.69 14.63 -16.38
N SER A 62 1.42 14.74 -17.48
CA SER A 62 2.83 15.17 -17.46
C SER A 62 2.98 16.59 -16.89
N ALA A 63 2.06 17.50 -17.21
CA ALA A 63 2.05 18.85 -16.64
C ALA A 63 1.75 18.83 -15.13
N HIS A 64 0.83 17.97 -14.70
CA HIS A 64 0.53 17.75 -13.29
C HIS A 64 1.73 17.19 -12.51
N GLU A 65 2.40 16.15 -13.03
CA GLU A 65 3.61 15.56 -12.43
C GLU A 65 4.73 16.59 -12.29
N LYS A 66 5.02 17.35 -13.35
CA LYS A 66 5.98 18.47 -13.29
C LYS A 66 5.59 19.52 -12.24
N THR A 67 4.30 19.78 -12.07
CA THR A 67 3.83 20.72 -11.05
C THR A 67 4.05 20.16 -9.64
N ILE A 68 3.88 18.85 -9.44
CA ILE A 68 4.21 18.18 -8.17
C ILE A 68 5.70 18.32 -7.87
N ASP A 69 6.56 18.04 -8.84
CA ASP A 69 8.02 18.16 -8.69
C ASP A 69 8.42 19.58 -8.28
N LEU A 70 7.90 20.60 -8.97
CA LEU A 70 8.14 22.00 -8.64
C LEU A 70 7.68 22.34 -7.22
N ARG A 71 6.52 21.84 -6.78
CA ARG A 71 6.02 22.07 -5.42
C ARG A 71 6.86 21.35 -4.38
N LEU A 72 7.41 20.18 -4.69
CA LEU A 72 8.32 19.46 -3.79
C LEU A 72 9.67 20.17 -3.65
N LEU A 73 10.18 20.75 -4.74
CA LEU A 73 11.38 21.58 -4.72
C LEU A 73 11.16 22.88 -3.94
N ASP A 74 10.04 23.56 -4.17
CA ASP A 74 9.68 24.81 -3.49
C ASP A 74 9.45 24.62 -1.97
N ARG A 75 8.84 23.49 -1.58
CA ARG A 75 8.66 23.12 -0.17
C ARG A 75 9.99 23.06 0.59
N GLY A 76 11.10 22.78 -0.10
CA GLY A 76 12.42 22.63 0.49
C GLY A 76 12.58 21.34 1.31
N PRO A 77 13.77 21.11 1.90
CA PRO A 77 14.05 19.94 2.72
C PRO A 77 13.21 19.98 4.00
N ALA A 78 12.29 19.03 4.14
CA ALA A 78 11.62 18.80 5.42
C ALA A 78 12.58 18.07 6.35
N GLN A 79 12.80 18.63 7.55
CA GLN A 79 13.49 17.89 8.60
C GLN A 79 12.65 16.66 8.95
N GLY A 80 13.24 15.47 8.80
CA GLY A 80 12.60 14.23 9.22
C GLY A 80 12.31 14.24 10.72
N SER A 81 11.28 13.52 11.14
CA SER A 81 11.03 13.33 12.57
C SER A 81 12.11 12.44 13.16
N ASN A 82 12.79 12.89 14.22
CA ASN A 82 13.74 12.08 14.98
C ASN A 82 13.06 10.99 15.83
N GLN A 83 11.74 10.79 15.67
CA GLN A 83 10.96 9.79 16.39
C GLN A 83 10.84 8.47 15.64
N ILE A 84 11.25 8.43 14.36
CA ILE A 84 11.15 7.25 13.50
C ILE A 84 12.56 6.87 13.05
N ALA A 85 12.92 5.61 13.28
CA ALA A 85 14.12 5.00 12.73
C ALA A 85 13.73 3.92 11.73
N ILE A 86 14.41 3.89 10.58
CA ILE A 86 14.21 2.88 9.54
C ILE A 86 15.40 1.93 9.58
N LEU A 87 15.15 0.65 9.85
CA LEU A 87 16.14 -0.41 9.70
C LEU A 87 16.04 -0.93 8.26
N ALA A 88 16.84 -0.34 7.38
CA ALA A 88 16.91 -0.76 5.98
C ALA A 88 17.81 -2.00 5.82
N ILE A 89 17.47 -2.85 4.87
CA ILE A 89 18.33 -3.93 4.40
C ILE A 89 18.87 -3.50 3.04
N ASP A 90 20.09 -3.01 3.03
CA ASP A 90 20.80 -2.55 1.83
C ASP A 90 22.03 -3.43 1.53
N ASP A 91 22.70 -3.14 0.42
CA ASP A 91 23.87 -3.91 -0.03
C ASP A 91 25.01 -3.90 1.00
N GLU A 92 25.19 -2.80 1.73
CA GLU A 92 26.19 -2.72 2.78
C GLU A 92 25.83 -3.64 3.95
N THR A 93 24.57 -3.63 4.38
CA THR A 93 24.05 -4.51 5.42
C THR A 93 24.18 -5.98 5.00
N LEU A 94 23.83 -6.33 3.75
CA LEU A 94 23.98 -7.69 3.24
C LEU A 94 25.44 -8.14 3.15
N ARG A 95 26.37 -7.23 2.86
CA ARG A 95 27.80 -7.52 2.88
C ARG A 95 28.31 -7.86 4.28
N LEU A 96 27.75 -7.22 5.31
CA LEU A 96 28.14 -7.43 6.71
C LEU A 96 27.43 -8.64 7.34
N GLU A 97 26.13 -8.78 7.11
CA GLU A 97 25.25 -9.73 7.81
C GLU A 97 24.97 -11.01 7.02
N GLY A 98 25.36 -11.04 5.75
CA GLY A 98 25.16 -12.15 4.85
C GLY A 98 23.88 -12.05 4.02
N ARG A 99 23.69 -13.07 3.18
CA ARG A 99 22.63 -13.10 2.17
C ARG A 99 21.23 -13.16 2.78
N TRP A 100 20.34 -12.35 2.24
CA TRP A 100 18.89 -12.39 2.50
C TRP A 100 18.20 -13.51 1.71
N PRO A 101 17.11 -14.15 2.21
CA PRO A 101 16.47 -13.95 3.52
C PRO A 101 17.30 -14.50 4.68
N TRP A 102 17.33 -13.76 5.78
CA TRP A 102 17.96 -14.23 7.01
C TRP A 102 17.08 -15.22 7.76
N PRO A 103 17.65 -16.13 8.57
CA PRO A 103 16.87 -17.00 9.44
C PRO A 103 16.01 -16.17 10.40
N ARG A 104 14.79 -16.64 10.68
CA ARG A 104 13.85 -15.90 11.56
C ARG A 104 14.36 -15.63 12.98
N GLU A 105 15.32 -16.43 13.44
CA GLU A 105 16.03 -16.20 14.71
C GLU A 105 16.80 -14.86 14.71
N LYS A 106 17.36 -14.44 13.56
CA LYS A 106 18.01 -13.12 13.44
C LYS A 106 16.98 -12.00 13.56
N THR A 107 15.82 -12.14 12.93
CA THR A 107 14.71 -11.19 13.05
C THR A 107 14.21 -11.08 14.49
N ALA A 108 14.10 -12.19 15.20
CA ALA A 108 13.76 -12.20 16.62
C ALA A 108 14.74 -11.35 17.46
N ARG A 109 16.05 -11.57 17.29
CA ARG A 109 17.08 -10.77 17.97
C ARG A 109 17.04 -9.28 17.60
N LEU A 110 16.67 -8.95 16.36
CA LEU A 110 16.51 -7.56 15.93
C LEU A 110 15.35 -6.89 16.67
N ILE A 111 14.21 -7.58 16.85
CA ILE A 111 13.08 -7.07 17.64
C ILE A 111 13.53 -6.78 19.08
N ASP A 112 14.14 -7.78 19.74
CA ASP A 112 14.59 -7.65 21.13
C ASP A 112 15.53 -6.46 21.32
N ARG A 113 16.54 -6.34 20.45
CA ARG A 113 17.51 -5.24 20.53
C ARG A 113 16.86 -3.90 20.26
N THR A 114 15.99 -3.80 19.26
CA THR A 114 15.36 -2.54 18.88
C THR A 114 14.49 -2.00 20.02
N LEU A 115 13.72 -2.87 20.67
CA LEU A 115 12.92 -2.51 21.85
C LEU A 115 13.81 -2.19 23.05
N MET A 116 14.89 -2.93 23.28
CA MET A 116 15.88 -2.64 24.33
C MET A 116 16.54 -1.26 24.17
N TYR A 117 16.75 -0.81 22.93
CA TYR A 117 17.25 0.53 22.62
C TYR A 117 16.20 1.65 22.76
N GLY A 118 14.99 1.33 23.23
CA GLY A 118 13.96 2.32 23.55
C GLY A 118 12.94 2.59 22.45
N ALA A 119 12.88 1.75 21.41
CA ALA A 119 11.78 1.83 20.46
C ALA A 119 10.45 1.54 21.16
N LYS A 120 9.46 2.41 20.96
CA LYS A 120 8.10 2.23 21.51
C LYS A 120 7.29 1.18 20.75
N SER A 121 7.62 0.98 19.49
CA SER A 121 6.98 0.00 18.61
C SER A 121 7.93 -0.36 17.48
N VAL A 122 7.82 -1.59 16.97
CA VAL A 122 8.53 -2.08 15.79
C VAL A 122 7.49 -2.51 14.76
N SER A 123 7.65 -2.04 13.53
CA SER A 123 6.75 -2.36 12.42
C SER A 123 7.52 -2.98 11.27
N PHE A 124 6.96 -4.03 10.67
CA PHE A 124 7.56 -4.69 9.51
C PHE A 124 6.87 -4.27 8.20
N ASP A 125 7.67 -3.88 7.21
CA ASP A 125 7.24 -3.72 5.81
C ASP A 125 7.47 -5.02 5.01
N MET A 126 7.23 -6.17 5.66
CA MET A 126 7.38 -7.48 5.04
C MET A 126 6.48 -8.51 5.73
N VAL A 127 6.06 -9.53 4.98
CA VAL A 127 5.23 -10.63 5.48
C VAL A 127 6.05 -11.90 5.71
N PHE A 128 5.63 -12.68 6.71
CA PHE A 128 6.26 -13.96 7.07
C PHE A 128 5.31 -15.13 6.77
N SER A 129 4.89 -15.26 5.51
CA SER A 129 3.84 -16.20 5.08
C SER A 129 4.28 -17.66 4.95
N GLU A 130 5.58 -17.92 4.83
CA GLU A 130 6.14 -19.25 4.61
C GLU A 130 7.05 -19.67 5.76
N PRO A 131 7.09 -20.96 6.15
CA PRO A 131 8.01 -21.46 7.18
C PRO A 131 9.47 -21.09 6.91
N ASP A 132 10.27 -20.94 7.98
CA ASP A 132 11.69 -20.63 7.83
C ASP A 132 12.44 -21.77 7.11
N ASN A 133 13.24 -21.42 6.11
CA ASN A 133 13.98 -22.39 5.30
C ASN A 133 15.36 -22.71 5.90
N ASN A 134 15.39 -23.04 7.19
CA ASN A 134 16.62 -23.42 7.90
C ASN A 134 16.97 -24.89 7.63
N SER A 135 18.13 -25.15 7.02
CA SER A 135 18.63 -26.51 6.77
C SER A 135 19.09 -27.25 8.03
N ALA A 136 19.39 -26.53 9.13
CA ALA A 136 19.84 -27.13 10.37
C ALA A 136 18.74 -27.96 11.05
N LEU A 137 17.50 -27.45 11.10
CA LEU A 137 16.41 -28.14 11.79
C LEU A 137 16.11 -29.53 11.20
N PRO A 138 15.97 -29.71 9.87
CA PRO A 138 15.80 -31.05 9.28
C PRO A 138 16.99 -31.98 9.52
N ALA A 139 18.22 -31.44 9.51
CA ALA A 139 19.43 -32.22 9.73
C ALA A 139 19.51 -32.75 11.17
N VAL A 140 19.35 -31.88 12.16
CA VAL A 140 19.41 -32.24 13.58
C VAL A 140 18.23 -33.13 13.96
N SER A 141 17.03 -32.86 13.44
CA SER A 141 15.85 -33.73 13.65
C SER A 141 16.07 -35.14 13.10
N ARG A 142 16.76 -35.28 11.97
CA ARG A 142 17.12 -36.59 11.41
C ARG A 142 18.09 -37.33 12.31
N LEU A 143 19.13 -36.66 12.82
CA LEU A 143 20.06 -37.25 13.78
C LEU A 143 19.36 -37.70 15.05
N GLU A 144 18.42 -36.89 15.55
CA GLU A 144 17.63 -37.22 16.73
C GLU A 144 16.77 -38.46 16.52
N LYS A 145 16.19 -38.62 15.33
CA LYS A 145 15.47 -39.83 14.95
C LYS A 145 16.39 -41.05 14.88
N VAL A 146 17.55 -40.94 14.23
CA VAL A 146 18.53 -42.03 14.14
C VAL A 146 19.00 -42.47 15.53
N LEU A 147 19.25 -41.51 16.43
CA LEU A 147 19.66 -41.82 17.80
C LEU A 147 18.56 -42.55 18.58
N ARG A 148 17.31 -42.08 18.48
CA ARG A 148 16.14 -42.73 19.11
C ARG A 148 15.93 -44.17 18.63
N ASP A 149 16.11 -44.41 17.33
CA ASP A 149 15.94 -45.72 16.71
C ASP A 149 17.16 -46.65 16.94
N SER A 150 18.28 -46.08 17.40
CA SER A 150 19.50 -46.84 17.69
C SER A 150 19.46 -47.51 19.07
N LYS A 151 20.31 -48.53 19.25
CA LYS A 151 20.57 -49.13 20.57
C LYS A 151 21.44 -48.26 21.48
N LEU A 152 21.91 -47.10 21.00
CA LEU A 152 22.80 -46.20 21.74
C LEU A 152 21.97 -45.34 22.70
N LYS A 153 21.69 -45.89 23.88
CA LYS A 153 21.03 -45.14 24.96
C LYS A 153 22.06 -44.34 25.75
N ASN A 154 22.33 -43.12 25.31
CA ASN A 154 23.12 -42.15 26.07
C ASN A 154 22.27 -40.91 26.37
N LYS A 155 21.92 -40.73 27.65
CA LYS A 155 21.07 -39.62 28.10
C LYS A 155 21.69 -38.25 27.82
N THR A 156 22.99 -38.09 28.07
CA THR A 156 23.69 -36.83 27.81
C THR A 156 23.61 -36.44 26.34
N LEU A 157 23.78 -37.42 25.44
CA LEU A 157 23.69 -37.19 24.00
C LEU A 157 22.25 -36.88 23.55
N SER A 158 21.24 -37.57 24.08
CA SER A 158 19.84 -37.27 23.77
C SER A 158 19.42 -35.89 24.25
N ASP A 159 19.86 -35.50 25.46
CA ASP A 159 19.53 -34.20 26.05
C ASP A 159 20.18 -33.07 25.25
N ALA A 160 21.48 -33.20 24.93
CA ALA A 160 22.19 -32.24 24.08
C ALA A 160 21.55 -32.11 22.68
N LEU A 161 21.13 -33.24 22.09
CA LEU A 161 20.53 -33.23 20.77
C LEU A 161 19.13 -32.61 20.77
N SER A 162 18.33 -32.85 21.81
CA SER A 162 17.02 -32.22 21.98
C SER A 162 17.16 -30.70 22.17
N GLU A 163 18.17 -30.26 22.92
CA GLU A 163 18.51 -28.84 23.06
C GLU A 163 18.85 -28.21 21.71
N GLU A 164 19.69 -28.86 20.89
CA GLU A 164 20.05 -28.37 19.57
C GLU A 164 18.86 -28.35 18.59
N VAL A 165 17.96 -29.33 18.65
CA VAL A 165 16.70 -29.28 17.88
C VAL A 165 15.90 -28.04 18.25
N SER A 166 15.77 -27.75 19.56
CA SER A 166 15.00 -26.58 20.00
C SER A 166 15.65 -25.24 19.61
N LYS A 167 16.99 -25.18 19.51
CA LYS A 167 17.71 -23.98 19.03
C LYS A 167 17.62 -23.82 17.53
N ALA A 168 17.60 -24.93 16.78
CA ALA A 168 17.52 -24.91 15.33
C ALA A 168 16.13 -24.47 14.81
N ASP A 169 15.10 -24.54 15.66
CA ASP A 169 13.74 -24.10 15.34
C ASP A 169 13.59 -22.57 15.43
N ALA A 170 14.06 -21.90 14.37
CA ALA A 170 14.00 -20.45 14.22
C ALA A 170 12.56 -19.90 14.20
N ASP A 171 11.61 -20.67 13.66
CA ASP A 171 10.18 -20.33 13.64
C ASP A 171 9.62 -20.24 15.05
N LYS A 172 9.94 -21.23 15.90
CA LYS A 172 9.53 -21.23 17.30
C LYS A 172 10.14 -20.06 18.07
N VAL A 173 11.42 -19.76 17.88
CA VAL A 173 12.07 -18.59 18.50
C VAL A 173 11.42 -17.28 18.08
N PHE A 174 11.07 -17.15 16.79
CA PHE A 174 10.39 -15.97 16.29
C PHE A 174 8.97 -15.85 16.86
N ALA A 175 8.21 -16.95 16.90
CA ALA A 175 6.87 -16.97 17.47
C ALA A 175 6.85 -16.65 18.98
N THR A 176 7.85 -17.12 19.75
CA THR A 176 7.96 -16.75 21.18
C THR A 176 8.28 -15.27 21.35
N THR A 177 9.12 -14.71 20.48
CA THR A 177 9.50 -13.29 20.50
C THR A 177 8.31 -12.39 20.14
N ILE A 178 7.53 -12.75 19.10
CA ILE A 178 6.29 -12.05 18.76
C ILE A 178 5.34 -12.04 19.95
N ARG A 179 5.14 -13.18 20.60
CA ARG A 179 4.25 -13.28 21.77
C ARG A 179 4.75 -12.42 22.94
N ALA A 180 6.06 -12.39 23.18
CA ALA A 180 6.65 -11.59 24.25
C ALA A 180 6.47 -10.08 24.03
N HIS A 181 6.46 -9.63 22.78
CA HIS A 181 6.42 -8.20 22.41
C HIS A 181 5.17 -7.78 21.65
N GLN A 182 4.08 -8.55 21.73
CA GLN A 182 2.87 -8.38 20.92
C GLN A 182 2.27 -6.96 21.01
N ASP A 183 2.37 -6.30 22.16
CA ASP A 183 1.81 -4.95 22.38
C ASP A 183 2.63 -3.85 21.70
N SER A 184 3.88 -4.15 21.33
CA SER A 184 4.83 -3.21 20.72
C SER A 184 5.24 -3.64 19.31
N LEU A 185 4.56 -4.62 18.72
CA LEU A 185 4.93 -5.19 17.42
C LEU A 185 3.77 -5.08 16.43
N VAL A 186 4.05 -4.51 15.25
CA VAL A 186 3.13 -4.48 14.12
C VAL A 186 3.70 -5.35 13.01
N MET A 187 3.07 -6.50 12.79
CA MET A 187 3.46 -7.42 11.73
C MET A 187 3.08 -6.86 10.36
N GLY A 188 3.91 -7.14 9.35
CA GLY A 188 3.55 -6.78 7.99
C GLY A 188 2.34 -7.58 7.52
N SER A 189 1.52 -6.93 6.70
CA SER A 189 0.35 -7.52 6.07
C SER A 189 0.45 -7.30 4.57
N PHE A 190 -0.02 -8.26 3.79
CA PHE A 190 -0.13 -8.14 2.34
C PHE A 190 -1.60 -8.09 1.96
N TYR A 191 -1.99 -7.02 1.28
CA TYR A 191 -3.34 -6.83 0.79
C TYR A 191 -3.40 -7.30 -0.67
N MET A 192 -4.04 -8.44 -0.90
CA MET A 192 -4.49 -8.79 -2.24
C MET A 192 -5.65 -7.86 -2.60
N HIS A 193 -5.37 -6.81 -3.36
CA HIS A 193 -6.42 -6.10 -4.08
C HIS A 193 -6.95 -7.09 -5.13
N GLU A 194 -8.18 -7.57 -4.95
CA GLU A 194 -8.89 -8.58 -5.75
C GLU A 194 -8.61 -10.06 -5.42
N MET A 195 -9.32 -10.58 -4.41
CA MET A 195 -10.13 -11.78 -4.63
C MET A 195 -11.47 -11.60 -3.92
N SER A 196 -12.54 -11.62 -4.70
CA SER A 196 -13.92 -11.90 -4.26
C SER A 196 -13.94 -13.18 -3.41
N GLY A 197 -13.76 -13.03 -2.10
CA GLY A 197 -13.37 -14.12 -1.22
C GLY A 197 -13.82 -13.94 0.24
N GLY A 198 -15.11 -13.65 0.44
CA GLY A 198 -15.84 -13.88 1.70
C GLY A 198 -15.62 -12.89 2.85
N LYS A 199 -16.72 -12.50 3.51
CA LYS A 199 -16.78 -11.63 4.70
C LYS A 199 -15.96 -12.08 5.93
N ALA A 200 -15.37 -13.27 5.91
CA ALA A 200 -14.66 -13.80 7.07
C ALA A 200 -13.29 -13.13 7.28
N SER A 201 -12.60 -12.73 6.21
CA SER A 201 -11.38 -11.93 6.30
C SER A 201 -11.66 -10.52 6.80
N ASP A 202 -12.79 -9.94 6.38
CA ASP A 202 -13.23 -8.62 6.80
C ASP A 202 -13.60 -8.56 8.30
N LEU A 203 -14.14 -9.63 8.89
CA LEU A 203 -14.50 -9.64 10.32
C LEU A 203 -13.28 -9.51 11.25
N CYS A 204 -12.20 -10.26 10.98
CA CYS A 204 -10.95 -10.12 11.76
C CYS A 204 -10.29 -8.76 11.50
N LEU A 205 -10.37 -8.27 10.26
CA LEU A 205 -9.80 -6.98 9.89
C LEU A 205 -10.56 -5.82 10.53
N ASP A 206 -11.89 -5.87 10.60
CA ASP A 206 -12.74 -4.84 11.20
C ASP A 206 -12.60 -4.81 12.73
N ALA A 207 -12.46 -5.99 13.36
CA ALA A 207 -12.15 -6.10 14.79
C ALA A 207 -10.77 -5.50 15.15
N TYR A 208 -9.75 -5.72 14.32
CA TYR A 208 -8.43 -5.10 14.52
C TYR A 208 -8.46 -3.61 14.20
N TYR A 209 -9.05 -3.25 13.05
CA TYR A 209 -9.13 -1.87 12.56
C TYR A 209 -9.87 -0.97 13.54
N SER A 210 -11.02 -1.40 14.09
CA SER A 210 -11.81 -0.66 15.09
C SER A 210 -11.05 -0.29 16.37
N ARG A 211 -9.92 -0.97 16.66
CA ARG A 211 -9.05 -0.65 17.80
C ARG A 211 -7.91 0.32 17.45
N THR A 212 -7.64 0.55 16.16
CA THR A 212 -6.58 1.47 15.71
C THR A 212 -7.01 2.93 15.81
N TYR A 213 -6.06 3.86 16.02
CA TYR A 213 -6.33 5.30 16.06
C TYR A 213 -7.05 5.85 14.81
N PRO A 214 -6.75 5.40 13.58
CA PRO A 214 -7.47 5.78 12.36
C PRO A 214 -8.98 5.50 12.37
N SER A 215 -9.44 4.40 13.01
CA SER A 215 -10.86 4.04 13.03
C SER A 215 -11.77 5.11 13.64
N ARG A 216 -11.23 5.95 14.54
CA ARG A 216 -11.94 7.09 15.16
C ARG A 216 -12.41 8.12 14.13
N TYR A 217 -11.76 8.16 12.97
CA TYR A 217 -12.03 9.11 11.89
C TYR A 217 -12.77 8.46 10.71
N TRP A 218 -12.76 7.12 10.63
CA TRP A 218 -13.37 6.37 9.52
C TRP A 218 -14.87 6.59 9.38
N LYS A 219 -15.61 6.74 10.49
CA LYS A 219 -17.05 7.08 10.45
C LYS A 219 -17.37 8.46 9.85
N LYS A 220 -16.36 9.28 9.60
CA LYS A 220 -16.49 10.63 9.02
C LYS A 220 -16.08 10.69 7.56
N GLU A 221 -15.52 9.62 7.00
CA GLU A 221 -15.29 9.51 5.56
C GLU A 221 -16.58 9.01 4.90
N ALA A 222 -17.27 9.91 4.21
CA ALA A 222 -18.36 9.53 3.32
C ALA A 222 -17.77 8.83 2.09
N LEU A 223 -17.59 7.51 2.17
CA LEU A 223 -17.30 6.69 0.98
C LEU A 223 -18.58 6.65 0.13
N PRO A 224 -18.58 7.20 -1.10
CA PRO A 224 -19.80 7.41 -1.89
C PRO A 224 -20.33 6.14 -2.60
N PHE A 225 -19.89 4.95 -2.20
CA PHE A 225 -20.36 3.70 -2.80
C PHE A 225 -20.49 2.58 -1.77
N SER A 226 -21.71 2.04 -1.67
CA SER A 226 -22.00 0.73 -1.10
C SER A 226 -22.74 -0.05 -2.17
N VAL A 227 -22.05 -0.99 -2.84
CA VAL A 227 -22.71 -1.98 -3.69
C VAL A 227 -23.29 -3.05 -2.79
N VAL A 228 -24.61 -3.10 -2.70
CA VAL A 228 -25.34 -4.13 -1.96
C VAL A 228 -25.74 -5.20 -2.95
N ASP A 229 -25.02 -6.33 -2.97
CA ASP A 229 -25.47 -7.51 -3.70
C ASP A 229 -25.69 -8.70 -2.75
N GLY A 230 -26.90 -9.25 -2.82
CA GLY A 230 -27.33 -10.56 -2.31
C GLY A 230 -27.58 -10.69 -0.80
N PRO A 231 -28.73 -11.22 -0.36
CA PRO A 231 -29.00 -11.45 1.05
C PRO A 231 -28.11 -12.57 1.62
N LEU A 232 -27.38 -12.25 2.68
CA LEU A 232 -26.51 -13.12 3.48
C LEU A 232 -27.21 -14.34 4.10
N SER A 233 -28.53 -14.46 3.93
CA SER A 233 -29.37 -15.53 4.48
C SER A 233 -29.06 -16.92 3.92
N GLN A 234 -28.18 -17.04 2.93
CA GLN A 234 -27.77 -18.32 2.35
C GLN A 234 -26.49 -18.90 2.97
N LEU A 235 -25.78 -18.15 3.82
CA LEU A 235 -24.56 -18.62 4.48
C LEU A 235 -24.82 -18.78 5.98
N ASN A 236 -24.86 -20.03 6.43
CA ASN A 236 -25.18 -20.39 7.80
C ASN A 236 -23.93 -20.28 8.69
N TYR A 237 -23.58 -19.05 9.08
CA TYR A 237 -22.47 -18.80 10.00
C TYR A 237 -22.87 -19.14 11.46
N PRO A 238 -21.91 -19.63 12.29
CA PRO A 238 -22.15 -19.80 13.72
C PRO A 238 -22.42 -18.43 14.37
N ARG A 239 -23.54 -18.30 15.11
CA ARG A 239 -23.95 -17.01 15.72
C ARG A 239 -22.93 -16.40 16.68
N ASN A 240 -21.99 -17.20 17.19
CA ASN A 240 -21.04 -16.79 18.22
C ASN A 240 -19.62 -16.59 17.65
N LEU A 241 -19.46 -16.55 16.32
CA LEU A 241 -18.14 -16.42 15.70
C LEU A 241 -17.43 -15.13 16.13
N GLU A 242 -18.17 -14.02 16.21
CA GLU A 242 -17.63 -12.72 16.62
C GLU A 242 -17.16 -12.72 18.08
N ASP A 243 -17.97 -13.28 18.99
CA ASP A 243 -17.60 -13.44 20.40
C ASP A 243 -16.37 -14.35 20.56
N HIS A 244 -16.30 -15.41 19.75
CA HIS A 244 -15.19 -16.35 19.78
C HIS A 244 -13.89 -15.71 19.30
N LEU A 245 -13.93 -14.93 18.21
CA LEU A 245 -12.79 -14.17 17.70
C LEU A 245 -12.33 -13.13 18.72
N ASN A 246 -13.26 -12.40 19.34
CA ASN A 246 -12.92 -11.41 20.36
C ASN A 246 -12.21 -12.03 21.57
N GLY A 247 -12.55 -13.25 21.98
CA GLY A 247 -11.92 -13.94 23.11
C GLY A 247 -10.50 -14.47 22.86
N TYR A 248 -10.07 -14.64 21.60
CA TYR A 248 -8.68 -15.03 21.29
C TYR A 248 -7.70 -13.86 21.26
N PHE A 249 -8.21 -12.63 21.09
CA PHE A 249 -7.42 -11.41 20.91
C PHE A 249 -7.61 -10.40 22.06
N THR A 250 -8.07 -10.88 23.22
CA THR A 250 -8.04 -10.21 24.53
C THR A 250 -7.20 -11.04 25.48
#